data_AF-A0A0E0JHF0-F1
#
_entry.id   AF-A0A0E0JHF0-F1
#
_cell.length_a   1.000
_cell.length_b   1.000
_cell.length_c   1.000
_cell.angle_alpha   90.00
_cell.angle_beta   90.00
_cell.angle_gamma   90.00
#
_symmetry.space_group_name_H-M   'P 1'
#
loop_
_entity.id
_entity.type
_entity.pdbx_description
1 polymer ?
#
loop_
_entity_poly.entity_id
_entity_poly.type
_entity_poly.pdbx_seq_one_letter_code
_entity_poly.pdbx_strand_id
1 'polypeptide(L)'
;MKVFVVVCMLAVAFRIAAAVVVPSPAPYALSVGFYNGKCGNVSVESIVYDTVKAFLDADKSKGAALVRFYVVPAVGGDFLDNSYYKNNKNNLVLFHSDWALVSSNATLQHVNEYAENGTLWNIDFGEALVKLSKLAMPAGSVGQIRKTCRAINY
;
A
#
# COMPACT_ATOMS: atom_id res chain seq x y z
N MET A 1 -18.84 28.12 -42.19
CA MET A 1 -19.15 27.43 -40.90
C MET A 1 -18.37 26.12 -40.71
N LYS A 2 -17.06 26.09 -41.05
CA LYS A 2 -16.15 24.94 -40.81
C LYS A 2 -14.82 25.36 -40.19
N VAL A 3 -14.57 26.68 -40.09
CA VAL A 3 -13.33 27.26 -39.55
C VAL A 3 -13.43 27.54 -38.04
N PHE A 4 -14.63 27.83 -37.52
CA PHE A 4 -14.85 28.05 -36.08
C PHE A 4 -14.73 26.78 -35.22
N VAL A 5 -15.03 25.60 -35.77
CA VAL A 5 -14.93 24.32 -35.03
C VAL A 5 -13.46 23.89 -34.86
N VAL A 6 -12.59 24.24 -35.82
CA VAL A 6 -11.15 23.89 -35.80
C VAL A 6 -10.38 24.77 -34.81
N VAL A 7 -10.76 26.04 -34.64
CA VAL A 7 -10.16 26.94 -33.64
C VAL A 7 -10.53 26.53 -32.20
N CYS A 8 -11.71 25.93 -32.01
CA CYS A 8 -12.13 25.39 -30.71
C CYS A 8 -11.42 24.07 -30.35
N MET A 9 -11.10 23.23 -31.34
CA MET A 9 -10.34 21.98 -31.15
C MET A 9 -8.86 22.22 -30.81
N LEU A 10 -8.26 23.32 -31.31
CA LEU A 10 -6.85 23.64 -31.05
C LEU A 10 -6.61 24.38 -29.72
N ALA A 11 -7.65 24.90 -29.06
CA ALA A 11 -7.55 25.53 -27.74
C ALA A 11 -7.65 24.54 -26.56
N VAL A 12 -8.02 23.28 -26.81
CA VAL A 12 -8.09 22.22 -25.78
C VAL A 12 -6.76 21.45 -25.65
N ALA A 13 -5.82 21.66 -26.56
CA ALA A 13 -4.54 20.93 -26.60
C ALA A 13 -3.39 21.59 -25.82
N PHE A 14 -3.62 22.68 -25.06
CA PHE A 14 -2.52 23.44 -24.44
C PHE A 14 -2.75 23.89 -22.99
N ARG A 15 -3.36 23.04 -22.15
CA ARG A 15 -3.28 23.07 -20.67
C ARG A 15 -3.66 21.62 -20.25
N ILE A 16 -2.81 20.73 -19.76
CA ILE A 16 -1.96 20.79 -18.56
C ILE A 16 -0.84 19.76 -18.79
N ALA A 17 0.28 20.20 -19.34
CA ALA A 17 1.58 19.54 -19.14
C ALA A 17 2.26 20.20 -17.92
N ALA A 18 1.54 20.29 -16.81
CA ALA A 18 2.22 20.25 -15.53
C ALA A 18 2.42 18.77 -15.28
N ALA A 19 3.67 18.33 -15.24
CA ALA A 19 4.00 17.21 -14.38
C ALA A 19 3.31 17.53 -13.05
N VAL A 20 2.22 16.83 -12.75
CA VAL A 20 1.81 16.67 -11.38
C VAL A 20 2.96 15.83 -10.82
N VAL A 21 4.03 16.52 -10.44
CA VAL A 21 4.75 16.20 -9.23
C VAL A 21 3.63 16.21 -8.22
N VAL A 22 3.00 15.06 -8.02
CA VAL A 22 2.25 14.82 -6.80
C VAL A 22 3.35 15.01 -5.78
N PRO A 23 3.40 16.14 -5.04
CA PRO A 23 4.33 16.20 -3.95
C PRO A 23 3.80 15.10 -3.05
N SER A 24 4.49 13.95 -3.00
CA SER A 24 4.17 12.93 -2.02
C SER A 24 4.23 13.64 -0.68
N PRO A 25 3.11 13.95 -0.01
CA PRO A 25 3.17 14.51 1.31
C PRO A 25 3.24 13.29 2.20
N ALA A 26 4.32 12.53 2.11
CA ALA A 26 4.48 11.35 2.94
C ALA A 26 5.46 11.62 4.07
N PRO A 27 5.02 12.28 5.16
CA PRO A 27 5.43 11.85 6.49
C PRO A 27 4.52 10.67 6.90
N TYR A 28 4.34 9.66 6.04
CA TYR A 28 3.57 8.45 6.38
C TYR A 28 4.47 7.33 6.87
N ALA A 29 5.72 7.62 7.21
CA ALA A 29 6.49 6.72 8.05
C ALA A 29 5.82 6.70 9.43
N LEU A 30 5.55 5.52 9.97
CA LEU A 30 5.12 5.35 11.35
C LEU A 30 6.17 6.02 12.26
N SER A 31 5.88 7.21 12.75
CA SER A 31 6.72 7.87 13.75
C SER A 31 6.28 7.41 15.14
N VAL A 32 7.24 7.09 15.99
CA VAL A 32 6.97 6.87 17.41
C VAL A 32 6.36 8.15 17.97
N GLY A 33 5.17 8.05 18.58
CA GLY A 33 4.43 9.22 19.09
C GLY A 33 3.39 9.80 18.13
N PHE A 34 3.10 9.15 16.99
CA PHE A 34 2.04 9.60 16.06
C PHE A 34 0.66 9.75 16.73
N TYR A 35 0.40 8.98 17.78
CA TYR A 35 -0.87 9.01 18.51
C TYR A 35 -0.81 9.80 19.83
N ASN A 36 0.27 10.54 20.08
CA ASN A 36 0.40 11.36 21.28
C ASN A 36 -0.77 12.34 21.40
N GLY A 37 -1.38 12.38 22.59
CA GLY A 37 -2.50 13.26 22.90
C GLY A 37 -3.85 12.86 22.30
N LYS A 38 -3.92 11.77 21.51
CA LYS A 38 -5.22 11.29 20.97
C LYS A 38 -6.04 10.50 21.98
N CYS A 39 -5.40 9.92 23.00
CA CYS A 39 -6.04 9.20 24.10
C CYS A 39 -5.90 9.94 25.44
N GLY A 40 -6.17 11.24 25.45
CA GLY A 40 -6.06 12.07 26.64
C GLY A 40 -4.64 12.01 27.23
N ASN A 41 -4.54 11.69 28.53
CA ASN A 41 -3.26 11.60 29.25
C ASN A 41 -2.58 10.22 29.11
N VAL A 42 -3.15 9.30 28.33
CA VAL A 42 -2.61 7.95 28.16
C VAL A 42 -1.88 7.84 26.82
N SER A 43 -0.64 7.34 26.89
CA SER A 43 0.16 7.02 25.70
C SER A 43 -0.40 5.78 25.02
N VAL A 44 -0.76 5.91 23.73
CA VAL A 44 -1.28 4.79 22.94
C VAL A 44 -0.20 3.72 22.76
N GLU A 45 1.05 4.13 22.62
CA GLU A 45 2.21 3.26 22.52
C GLU A 45 2.36 2.38 23.77
N SER A 46 2.09 2.92 24.96
CA SER A 46 2.10 2.16 26.21
C SER A 46 0.94 1.16 26.27
N ILE A 47 -0.28 1.57 25.88
CA ILE A 47 -1.43 0.66 25.83
C ILE A 47 -1.14 -0.53 24.90
N VAL A 48 -0.64 -0.23 23.69
CA VAL A 48 -0.33 -1.26 22.69
C VAL A 48 0.80 -2.14 23.21
N TYR A 49 1.86 -1.57 23.77
CA TYR A 49 2.98 -2.32 24.33
C TYR A 49 2.52 -3.27 25.44
N ASP A 50 1.77 -2.77 26.41
CA ASP A 50 1.31 -3.57 27.56
C ASP A 50 0.35 -4.67 27.12
N THR A 51 -0.55 -4.39 26.17
CA THR A 51 -1.49 -5.37 25.63
C THR A 51 -0.77 -6.47 24.87
N VAL A 52 0.15 -6.11 23.96
CA VAL A 52 0.94 -7.07 23.19
C VAL A 52 1.84 -7.89 24.11
N LYS A 53 2.47 -7.23 25.11
CA LYS A 53 3.30 -7.88 26.10
C LYS A 53 2.50 -8.90 26.91
N ALA A 54 1.34 -8.53 27.45
CA ALA A 54 0.46 -9.44 28.18
C ALA A 54 0.00 -10.63 27.31
N PHE A 55 -0.32 -10.38 26.03
CA PHE A 55 -0.71 -11.42 25.10
C PHE A 55 0.41 -12.43 24.83
N LEU A 56 1.65 -11.96 24.64
CA LEU A 56 2.84 -12.79 24.43
C LEU A 56 3.28 -13.51 25.70
N ASP A 57 3.19 -12.86 26.86
CA ASP A 57 3.56 -13.44 28.15
C ASP A 57 2.57 -14.55 28.56
N ALA A 58 1.30 -14.45 28.13
CA ALA A 58 0.30 -15.50 28.34
C ALA A 58 0.61 -16.81 27.58
N ASP A 59 1.16 -16.72 26.36
CA ASP A 59 1.64 -17.87 25.62
C ASP A 59 2.69 -17.43 24.58
N LYS A 60 3.94 -17.85 24.81
CA LYS A 60 5.08 -17.47 23.97
C LYS A 60 4.99 -18.03 22.55
N SER A 61 4.20 -19.09 22.32
CA SER A 61 3.96 -19.63 20.97
C SER A 61 3.16 -18.66 20.09
N LYS A 62 2.38 -17.75 20.71
CA LYS A 62 1.64 -16.71 20.00
C LYS A 62 2.54 -15.71 19.28
N GLY A 63 3.75 -15.49 19.77
CA GLY A 63 4.75 -14.67 19.07
C GLY A 63 5.16 -15.29 17.74
N ALA A 64 5.44 -16.60 17.74
CA ALA A 64 5.72 -17.34 16.51
C ALA A 64 4.49 -17.38 15.58
N ALA A 65 3.28 -17.47 16.13
CA ALA A 65 2.04 -17.38 15.36
C ALA A 65 1.85 -15.99 14.72
N LEU A 66 2.13 -14.90 15.42
CA LEU A 66 2.08 -13.53 14.89
C LEU A 66 3.09 -13.31 13.76
N VAL A 67 4.29 -13.85 13.88
CA VAL A 67 5.29 -13.82 12.80
C VAL A 67 4.79 -14.62 11.58
N ARG A 68 4.13 -15.76 11.80
CA ARG A 68 3.51 -16.55 10.72
C ARG A 68 2.25 -15.90 10.14
N PHE A 69 1.58 -15.03 10.88
CA PHE A 69 0.42 -14.26 10.43
C PHE A 69 0.80 -13.09 9.51
N TYR A 70 2.09 -12.73 9.43
CA TYR A 70 2.57 -11.56 8.67
C TYR A 70 2.33 -11.66 7.15
N VAL A 71 2.10 -12.87 6.64
CA VAL A 71 1.58 -13.11 5.29
C VAL A 71 0.38 -13.99 5.52
N VAL A 72 -0.82 -13.48 5.29
CA VAL A 72 -2.04 -14.25 5.53
C VAL A 72 -2.44 -14.95 4.24
N PRO A 73 -2.11 -16.24 4.02
CA PRO A 73 -2.95 -17.11 3.24
C PRO A 73 -4.13 -17.51 4.15
N ALA A 74 -5.36 -17.18 3.78
CA ALA A 74 -6.54 -17.68 4.49
C ALA A 74 -6.72 -19.20 4.36
N VAL A 75 -5.88 -19.87 3.55
CA VAL A 75 -5.98 -21.31 3.34
C VAL A 75 -4.58 -21.94 3.20
N GLY A 76 -3.95 -22.26 4.33
CA GLY A 76 -3.05 -23.42 4.50
C GLY A 76 -2.01 -23.76 3.42
N GLY A 77 -1.44 -22.77 2.72
CA GLY A 77 -0.40 -22.99 1.72
C GLY A 77 0.42 -21.73 1.47
N ASP A 78 1.68 -21.91 1.06
CA ASP A 78 2.63 -20.83 0.76
C ASP A 78 2.33 -20.14 -0.60
N PHE A 79 1.05 -20.09 -0.99
CA PHE A 79 0.61 -19.58 -2.29
C PHE A 79 0.13 -18.13 -2.16
N LEU A 80 0.50 -17.31 -3.13
CA LEU A 80 0.00 -15.96 -3.27
C LEU A 80 -1.45 -16.00 -3.76
N ASP A 81 -2.39 -15.59 -2.91
CA ASP A 81 -3.83 -15.64 -3.17
C ASP A 81 -4.54 -14.33 -2.76
N ASN A 82 -5.85 -14.25 -3.06
CA ASN A 82 -6.67 -13.09 -2.75
C ASN A 82 -7.15 -13.04 -1.29
N SER A 83 -6.64 -13.91 -0.43
CA SER A 83 -7.14 -14.03 0.93
C SER A 83 -6.86 -12.81 1.79
N TYR A 84 -5.81 -12.04 1.47
CA TYR A 84 -5.57 -10.71 2.03
C TYR A 84 -6.87 -9.88 2.06
N TYR A 85 -7.56 -9.75 0.94
CA TYR A 85 -8.80 -8.96 0.86
C TYR A 85 -9.97 -9.57 1.65
N LYS A 86 -10.01 -10.90 1.82
CA LYS A 86 -10.97 -11.56 2.70
C LYS A 86 -10.70 -11.22 4.17
N ASN A 87 -9.42 -11.09 4.55
CA ASN A 87 -9.03 -10.71 5.90
C ASN A 87 -9.31 -9.24 6.20
N ASN A 88 -9.21 -8.34 5.21
CA ASN A 88 -9.65 -6.95 5.38
C ASN A 88 -11.14 -6.87 5.74
N LYS A 89 -12.00 -7.68 5.10
CA LYS A 89 -13.44 -7.74 5.41
C LYS A 89 -13.72 -8.29 6.81
N ASN A 90 -12.89 -9.22 7.26
CA ASN A 90 -13.01 -9.85 8.58
C ASN A 90 -12.28 -9.09 9.68
N ASN A 91 -11.73 -7.90 9.41
CA ASN A 91 -11.04 -7.11 10.42
C ASN A 91 -9.80 -7.84 11.00
N LEU A 92 -9.18 -8.70 10.19
CA LEU A 92 -8.04 -9.55 10.55
C LEU A 92 -6.71 -9.01 10.00
N VAL A 93 -6.67 -7.79 9.47
CA VAL A 93 -5.42 -7.17 9.01
C VAL A 93 -4.72 -6.41 10.14
N LEU A 94 -3.40 -6.34 10.09
CA LEU A 94 -2.58 -5.80 11.18
C LEU A 94 -2.32 -4.30 11.05
N PHE A 95 -1.98 -3.81 9.86
CA PHE A 95 -1.54 -2.43 9.70
C PHE A 95 -2.69 -1.47 9.47
N HIS A 96 -2.59 -0.28 10.07
CA HIS A 96 -3.56 0.79 9.85
C HIS A 96 -3.71 1.15 8.36
N SER A 97 -2.63 1.05 7.58
CA SER A 97 -2.67 1.24 6.13
C SER A 97 -3.57 0.22 5.42
N ASP A 98 -3.66 -1.01 5.93
CA ASP A 98 -4.54 -2.05 5.38
C ASP A 98 -6.00 -1.76 5.76
N TRP A 99 -6.23 -1.35 7.00
CA TRP A 99 -7.55 -0.92 7.47
C TRP A 99 -8.09 0.29 6.73
N ALA A 100 -7.22 1.20 6.28
CA ALA A 100 -7.63 2.35 5.50
C ALA A 100 -8.31 1.95 4.18
N LEU A 101 -8.02 0.77 3.62
CA LEU A 101 -8.67 0.28 2.40
C LEU A 101 -10.18 0.04 2.56
N VAL A 102 -10.67 -0.21 3.78
CA VAL A 102 -12.12 -0.37 4.03
C VAL A 102 -12.81 0.92 4.49
N SER A 103 -12.05 1.98 4.75
CA SER A 103 -12.59 3.24 5.29
C SER A 103 -13.33 4.11 4.27
N SER A 104 -13.01 4.00 2.98
CA SER A 104 -13.64 4.79 1.92
C SER A 104 -14.50 3.90 1.02
N ASN A 105 -15.62 4.41 0.51
CA ASN A 105 -16.53 3.62 -0.31
C ASN A 105 -15.87 3.13 -1.62
N ALA A 106 -15.01 3.96 -2.23
CA ALA A 106 -14.33 3.61 -3.47
C ALA A 106 -13.33 2.45 -3.28
N THR A 107 -12.51 2.50 -2.22
CA THR A 107 -11.55 1.43 -1.93
C THR A 107 -12.24 0.17 -1.42
N LEU A 108 -13.34 0.31 -0.67
CA LEU A 108 -14.12 -0.81 -0.17
C LEU A 108 -14.74 -1.64 -1.30
N GLN A 109 -15.19 -0.99 -2.39
CA GLN A 109 -15.69 -1.70 -3.58
C GLN A 109 -14.62 -2.62 -4.16
N HIS A 110 -13.40 -2.13 -4.38
CA HIS A 110 -12.29 -2.95 -4.87
C HIS A 110 -11.89 -4.05 -3.89
N VAL A 111 -11.92 -3.78 -2.57
CA VAL A 111 -11.68 -4.83 -1.56
C VAL A 111 -12.70 -5.95 -1.69
N ASN A 112 -13.98 -5.63 -1.93
CA ASN A 112 -15.01 -6.65 -2.13
C ASN A 112 -14.82 -7.43 -3.44
N GLU A 113 -14.55 -6.72 -4.55
CA GLU A 113 -14.29 -7.32 -5.85
C GLU A 113 -13.14 -8.33 -5.78
N TYR A 114 -12.01 -7.93 -5.19
CA TYR A 114 -10.84 -8.79 -5.06
C TYR A 114 -11.04 -9.91 -4.04
N ALA A 115 -11.80 -9.71 -2.97
CA ALA A 115 -12.13 -10.78 -2.02
C ALA A 115 -13.00 -11.88 -2.65
N GLU A 116 -13.90 -11.50 -3.57
CA GLU A 116 -14.84 -12.41 -4.23
C GLU A 116 -14.24 -13.07 -5.48
N ASN A 117 -13.38 -12.35 -6.22
CA ASN A 117 -12.81 -12.82 -7.47
C ASN A 117 -11.27 -12.83 -7.45
N GLY A 118 -10.70 -13.98 -7.09
CA GLY A 118 -9.24 -14.17 -7.06
C GLY A 118 -8.58 -14.14 -8.43
N THR A 119 -9.30 -14.50 -9.50
CA THR A 119 -8.77 -14.43 -10.88
C THR A 119 -8.59 -12.98 -11.32
N LEU A 120 -9.59 -12.13 -11.06
CA LEU A 120 -9.50 -10.71 -11.34
C LEU A 120 -8.34 -10.07 -10.58
N TRP A 121 -8.24 -10.36 -9.27
CA TRP A 121 -7.12 -9.90 -8.47
C TRP A 121 -5.76 -10.32 -9.06
N ASN A 122 -5.60 -11.58 -9.46
CA ASN A 122 -4.35 -12.08 -10.04
C ASN A 122 -3.95 -11.33 -11.32
N ILE A 123 -4.92 -11.04 -12.19
CA ILE A 123 -4.70 -10.29 -13.44
C ILE A 123 -4.25 -8.86 -13.12
N ASP A 124 -5.03 -8.14 -12.32
CA ASP A 124 -4.76 -6.75 -11.98
C ASP A 124 -3.46 -6.59 -11.17
N PHE A 125 -3.16 -7.55 -10.30
CA PHE A 125 -1.91 -7.59 -9.56
C PHE A 125 -0.70 -7.70 -10.51
N GLY A 126 -0.79 -8.56 -11.52
CA GLY A 126 0.23 -8.65 -12.56
C GLY A 126 0.39 -7.34 -13.35
N GLU A 127 -0.71 -6.71 -13.75
CA GLU A 127 -0.69 -5.42 -14.44
C GLU A 127 -0.10 -4.30 -13.57
N ALA A 128 -0.41 -4.29 -12.27
CA ALA A 128 0.14 -3.34 -11.32
C ALA A 128 1.67 -3.48 -11.19
N LEU A 129 2.21 -4.71 -11.17
CA LEU A 129 3.64 -4.95 -11.14
C LEU A 129 4.33 -4.51 -12.46
N VAL A 130 3.68 -4.70 -13.60
CA VAL A 130 4.17 -4.19 -14.90
C VAL A 130 4.14 -2.66 -14.93
N LYS A 131 3.14 -2.02 -14.33
CA LYS A 131 3.09 -0.56 -14.20
C LYS A 131 4.19 -0.04 -13.29
N LEU A 132 4.45 -0.73 -12.18
CA LEU A 132 5.51 -0.40 -11.23
C LEU A 132 6.91 -0.52 -11.86
N SER A 133 7.15 -1.55 -12.69
CA SER A 133 8.44 -1.76 -13.35
C SER A 133 8.78 -0.71 -14.41
N LYS A 134 7.77 0.00 -14.92
CA LYS A 134 7.91 1.07 -15.92
C LYS A 134 8.17 2.45 -15.31
N LEU A 135 8.32 2.56 -13.98
CA LEU A 135 8.67 3.83 -13.34
C LEU A 135 10.03 4.32 -13.85
N ALA A 136 10.04 5.56 -14.34
CA ALA A 136 11.25 6.19 -14.84
C ALA A 136 12.24 6.48 -13.70
N MET A 137 13.53 6.44 -14.01
CA MET A 137 14.54 6.94 -13.10
C MET A 137 14.32 8.45 -12.84
N PRO A 138 14.64 8.95 -11.63
CA PRO A 138 14.60 10.38 -11.36
C PRO A 138 15.42 11.17 -12.38
N ALA A 139 14.93 12.33 -12.81
CA ALA A 139 15.61 13.16 -13.80
C ALA A 139 17.07 13.47 -13.37
N GLY A 140 18.01 13.33 -14.31
CA GLY A 140 19.44 13.50 -14.04
C GLY A 140 20.17 12.25 -13.51
N SER A 141 19.46 11.14 -13.28
CA SER A 141 20.10 9.88 -12.88
C SER A 141 20.87 9.25 -14.05
N VAL A 142 22.18 9.06 -13.86
CA VAL A 142 23.02 8.27 -14.77
C VAL A 142 23.04 6.83 -14.25
N GLY A 143 22.32 5.95 -14.94
CA GLY A 143 22.29 4.52 -14.62
C GLY A 143 23.61 3.82 -14.96
N GLN A 144 23.91 2.72 -14.28
CA GLN A 144 25.00 1.81 -14.64
C GLN A 144 24.61 0.35 -14.41
N ILE A 145 25.19 -0.55 -15.20
CA ILE A 145 25.06 -1.99 -14.97
C ILE A 145 26.05 -2.37 -13.86
N ARG A 146 25.53 -2.70 -12.67
CA ARG A 146 26.36 -3.03 -11.51
C ARG A 146 27.03 -4.41 -11.68
N LYS A 147 28.33 -4.49 -11.41
CA LYS A 147 29.05 -5.78 -11.29
C LYS A 147 28.63 -6.53 -10.02
N THR A 148 28.24 -5.80 -8.97
CA THR A 148 27.73 -6.35 -7.71
C THR A 148 26.63 -5.45 -7.18
N CYS A 149 25.47 -6.00 -6.83
CA CYS A 149 24.30 -5.20 -6.39
C CYS A 149 24.57 -4.33 -5.15
N ARG A 150 25.50 -4.77 -4.30
CA ARG A 150 25.84 -4.13 -3.02
C ARG A 150 26.79 -2.93 -3.14
N ALA A 151 27.43 -2.73 -4.30
CA ALA A 151 28.44 -1.68 -4.47
C ALA A 151 28.23 -0.88 -5.78
N ILE A 152 28.72 0.34 -5.78
CA ILE A 152 28.83 1.19 -6.97
C ILE A 152 30.10 0.75 -7.72
N ASN A 153 30.06 0.67 -9.06
CA ASN A 153 31.29 0.42 -9.81
C ASN A 153 32.14 1.71 -9.78
N TYR A 154 33.42 1.54 -9.45
CA TYR A 154 34.45 2.55 -9.58
C TYR A 154 35.33 2.26 -10.80
#